data_AF-A0A351XM03-F1
#
_entry.id   AF-A0A351XM03-F1
#
_cell.length_a   1.000
_cell.length_b   1.000
_cell.length_c   1.000
_cell.angle_alpha   90.00
_cell.angle_beta   90.00
_cell.angle_gamma   90.00
#
_symmetry.space_group_name_H-M   'P 1'
#
loop_
_entity.id
_entity.type
_entity.pdbx_description
1 polymer ?
#
loop_
_entity_poly.entity_id
_entity_poly.type
_entity_poly.pdbx_seq_one_letter_code
_entity_poly.pdbx_strand_id
1 'polypeptide(L)'
;MIGFYDYTVILTYISLFISVFGMIQAFGGGFRTAILCLALSGLCDMFDGKIARTKKNRTDDEKLFGIQIDSLCDVICFGIFPAMICFLAGVRGVIGSLLVGYYCVCSVIRLAFFNVLETNRQAHESGANKYYHGLPITSMAVILPLIFLLQAAVTSFVFIIVLHFALFIVGTLFIIDFKLRKPNNVELFFLVAVVSSAVLIILIFSRYHVPKFRFLEMPLWPVIKKLFGTE
;
A
#
# COMPACT_ATOMS: atom_id res chain seq x y z
N MET A 1 10.94 4.80 27.45
CA MET A 1 10.81 3.93 26.26
C MET A 1 11.41 4.68 25.08
N ILE A 2 12.07 4.00 24.14
CA ILE A 2 12.58 4.65 22.92
C ILE A 2 11.37 4.88 21.98
N GLY A 3 11.26 6.07 21.40
CA GLY A 3 10.21 6.45 20.45
C GLY A 3 9.14 7.40 21.00
N PHE A 4 8.29 7.91 20.10
CA PHE A 4 7.14 8.76 20.43
C PHE A 4 5.83 7.96 20.30
N TYR A 5 4.88 8.27 21.19
CA TYR A 5 3.62 7.54 21.36
C TYR A 5 2.42 8.47 21.51
N ASP A 6 2.51 9.69 21.00
CA ASP A 6 1.39 10.62 21.04
C ASP A 6 0.32 10.28 19.99
N TYR A 7 -0.83 10.95 20.08
CA TYR A 7 -1.94 10.73 19.16
C TYR A 7 -1.63 11.08 17.70
N THR A 8 -0.52 11.79 17.42
CA THR A 8 -0.11 12.13 16.05
C THR A 8 0.55 10.98 15.32
N VAL A 9 1.08 9.99 16.04
CA VAL A 9 1.73 8.79 15.46
C VAL A 9 0.98 7.49 15.74
N ILE A 10 0.09 7.46 16.75
CA ILE A 10 -0.74 6.28 17.06
C ILE A 10 -1.56 5.83 15.85
N LEU A 11 -2.10 6.76 15.06
CA LEU A 11 -2.90 6.39 13.90
C LEU A 11 -2.07 5.70 12.81
N THR A 12 -0.83 6.14 12.59
CA THR A 12 0.16 5.46 11.73
C THR A 12 0.43 4.03 12.22
N TYR A 13 0.60 3.83 13.54
CA TYR A 13 0.78 2.48 14.10
C TYR A 13 -0.46 1.60 13.93
N ILE A 14 -1.66 2.15 14.09
CA ILE A 14 -2.92 1.44 13.84
C ILE A 14 -3.01 1.03 12.36
N SER A 15 -2.68 1.95 11.44
CA SER A 15 -2.65 1.68 10.00
C SER A 15 -1.71 0.52 9.67
N LEU A 16 -0.51 0.51 10.25
CA LEU A 16 0.45 -0.59 10.10
C LEU A 16 -0.11 -1.91 10.63
N PHE A 17 -0.74 -1.91 11.81
CA PHE A 17 -1.31 -3.12 12.39
C PHE A 17 -2.45 -3.70 11.52
N ILE A 18 -3.31 -2.84 10.98
CA ILE A 18 -4.37 -3.22 10.04
C ILE A 18 -3.76 -3.85 8.77
N SER A 19 -2.71 -3.24 8.21
CA SER A 19 -2.02 -3.76 7.03
C SER A 19 -1.34 -5.11 7.30
N VAL A 20 -0.68 -5.28 8.46
CA VAL A 20 -0.09 -6.56 8.86
C VAL A 20 -1.14 -7.64 9.02
N PHE A 21 -2.27 -7.34 9.66
CA PHE A 21 -3.40 -8.27 9.73
C PHE A 21 -3.92 -8.63 8.34
N GLY A 22 -4.08 -7.63 7.45
CA GLY A 22 -4.48 -7.85 6.07
C GLY A 22 -3.49 -8.73 5.28
N MET A 23 -2.19 -8.58 5.53
CA MET A 23 -1.15 -9.43 4.96
C MET A 23 -1.29 -10.89 5.40
N ILE A 24 -1.51 -11.12 6.69
CA ILE A 24 -1.76 -12.47 7.25
C ILE A 24 -2.99 -13.09 6.58
N GLN A 25 -4.08 -12.33 6.44
CA GLN A 25 -5.29 -12.79 5.76
C GLN A 25 -5.03 -13.14 4.29
N ALA A 26 -4.23 -12.34 3.58
CA ALA A 26 -3.87 -12.62 2.18
C ALA A 26 -3.10 -13.94 2.04
N PHE A 27 -2.17 -14.24 2.95
CA PHE A 27 -1.48 -15.54 2.98
C PHE A 27 -2.42 -16.72 3.20
N GLY A 28 -3.45 -16.53 4.05
CA GLY A 28 -4.52 -17.51 4.25
C GLY A 28 -5.50 -17.63 3.07
N GLY A 29 -5.32 -16.88 1.98
CA GLY A 29 -6.23 -16.81 0.83
C GLY A 29 -7.45 -15.89 1.05
N GLY A 30 -7.52 -15.20 2.19
CA GLY A 30 -8.56 -14.25 2.57
C GLY A 30 -8.43 -12.88 1.91
N PHE A 31 -8.37 -12.84 0.57
CA PHE A 31 -8.16 -11.60 -0.20
C PHE A 31 -9.23 -10.54 0.03
N ARG A 32 -10.48 -10.93 0.32
CA ARG A 32 -11.56 -9.95 0.60
C ARG A 32 -11.24 -9.13 1.85
N THR A 33 -10.79 -9.80 2.91
CA THR A 33 -10.37 -9.13 4.15
C THR A 33 -9.08 -8.34 3.91
N ALA A 34 -8.13 -8.87 3.13
CA ALA A 34 -6.91 -8.15 2.80
C ALA A 34 -7.19 -6.82 2.07
N ILE A 35 -8.08 -6.82 1.07
CA ILE A 35 -8.47 -5.61 0.34
C ILE A 35 -9.23 -4.63 1.25
N LEU A 36 -10.08 -5.11 2.16
CA LEU A 36 -10.70 -4.28 3.19
C LEU A 36 -9.64 -3.64 4.09
N CYS A 37 -8.66 -4.39 4.58
CA CYS A 37 -7.57 -3.88 5.40
C CYS A 37 -6.74 -2.82 4.65
N LEU A 38 -6.45 -3.02 3.37
CA LEU A 38 -5.74 -2.05 2.55
C LEU A 38 -6.53 -0.74 2.42
N ALA A 39 -7.83 -0.83 2.16
CA ALA A 39 -8.70 0.35 2.10
C ALA A 39 -8.82 1.07 3.45
N LEU A 40 -8.91 0.33 4.55
CA LEU A 40 -8.92 0.90 5.90
C LEU A 40 -7.59 1.57 6.27
N SER A 41 -6.45 0.98 5.88
CA SER A 41 -5.13 1.59 6.06
C SER A 41 -5.02 2.91 5.28
N GLY A 42 -5.49 2.95 4.03
CA GLY A 42 -5.58 4.19 3.25
C GLY A 42 -6.50 5.25 3.87
N LEU A 43 -7.58 4.82 4.53
CA LEU A 43 -8.44 5.72 5.28
C LEU A 43 -7.74 6.30 6.52
N CYS A 44 -6.98 5.48 7.25
CA CYS A 44 -6.19 5.91 8.40
C CYS A 44 -5.13 6.96 8.00
N ASP A 45 -4.36 6.71 6.95
CA ASP A 45 -3.35 7.63 6.40
C ASP A 45 -3.94 9.01 6.05
N MET A 46 -5.09 9.01 5.37
CA MET A 46 -5.81 10.22 5.02
C MET A 46 -6.22 11.06 6.25
N PHE A 47 -6.44 10.42 7.39
CA PHE A 47 -6.75 11.08 8.65
C PHE A 47 -5.52 11.44 9.48
N ASP A 48 -4.42 10.69 9.40
CA ASP A 48 -3.22 10.99 10.21
C ASP A 48 -2.68 12.37 9.87
N GLY A 49 -2.63 12.73 8.58
CA GLY A 49 -2.05 14.00 8.17
C GLY A 49 -2.91 15.19 8.64
N LYS A 50 -4.21 14.96 8.87
CA LYS A 50 -5.12 15.96 9.45
C LYS A 50 -4.95 16.04 10.96
N ILE A 51 -4.87 14.90 11.65
CA ILE A 51 -4.72 14.79 13.11
C ILE A 51 -3.35 15.30 13.55
N ALA A 52 -2.29 14.98 12.83
CA ALA A 52 -0.94 15.48 13.08
C ALA A 52 -0.86 17.02 13.07
N ARG A 53 -1.71 17.68 12.28
CA ARG A 53 -1.78 19.15 12.18
C ARG A 53 -2.59 19.81 13.29
N THR A 54 -3.38 19.06 14.07
CA THR A 54 -4.16 19.64 15.18
C THR A 54 -3.32 19.87 16.43
N LYS A 55 -2.13 19.27 16.54
CA LYS A 55 -1.25 19.43 17.69
C LYS A 55 -0.57 20.80 17.67
N LYS A 56 -1.02 21.70 18.55
CA LYS A 56 -0.52 23.09 18.64
C LYS A 56 0.90 23.23 19.23
N ASN A 57 1.37 22.24 20.00
CA ASN A 57 2.66 22.27 20.72
C ASN A 57 3.50 21.04 20.38
N ARG A 58 3.71 20.76 19.10
CA ARG A 58 4.55 19.64 18.66
C ARG A 58 6.01 20.09 18.65
N THR A 59 6.91 19.32 19.26
CA THR A 59 8.35 19.61 19.19
C THR A 59 8.90 19.29 17.81
N ASP A 60 10.06 19.86 17.46
CA ASP A 60 10.72 19.57 16.19
C ASP A 60 11.09 18.08 16.07
N ASP A 61 11.57 17.47 17.16
CA ASP A 61 11.87 16.04 17.21
C ASP A 61 10.63 15.16 16.99
N GLU A 62 9.49 15.50 17.61
CA GLU A 62 8.21 14.79 17.42
C GLU A 62 7.74 14.88 15.97
N LYS A 63 7.97 16.03 15.32
CA LYS A 63 7.59 16.26 13.93
C LYS A 63 8.49 15.48 12.98
N LEU A 64 9.81 15.55 13.16
CA LEU A 64 10.79 14.80 12.36
C LEU A 64 10.58 13.30 12.51
N PHE A 65 10.43 12.81 13.74
CA PHE A 65 10.13 11.41 13.99
C PHE A 65 8.83 10.98 13.31
N GLY A 66 7.78 11.80 13.42
CA GLY A 66 6.50 11.55 12.76
C GLY A 66 6.62 11.37 11.25
N ILE A 67 7.35 12.26 10.58
CA ILE A 67 7.58 12.18 9.13
C ILE A 67 8.31 10.87 8.77
N GLN A 68 9.32 10.49 9.54
CA GLN A 68 10.09 9.27 9.27
C GLN A 68 9.28 8.00 9.53
N ILE A 69 8.56 7.92 10.66
CA ILE A 69 7.78 6.73 11.00
C ILE A 69 6.61 6.52 10.05
N ASP A 70 5.99 7.62 9.61
CA ASP A 70 4.93 7.62 8.61
C ASP A 70 5.40 7.02 7.28
N SER A 71 6.50 7.54 6.75
CA SER A 71 7.10 7.02 5.51
C SER A 71 7.52 5.56 5.61
N LEU A 72 8.08 5.12 6.74
CA LEU A 72 8.44 3.72 6.93
C LEU A 72 7.20 2.81 6.96
N CYS A 73 6.12 3.26 7.62
CA CYS A 73 4.87 2.53 7.64
C CYS A 73 4.21 2.50 6.26
N ASP A 74 4.24 3.60 5.50
CA ASP A 74 3.70 3.69 4.14
C ASP A 74 4.37 2.72 3.17
N VAL A 75 5.70 2.54 3.26
CA VAL A 75 6.38 1.51 2.46
C VAL A 75 5.78 0.14 2.73
N ILE A 76 5.44 -0.19 3.98
CA ILE A 76 4.85 -1.48 4.35
C ILE A 76 3.38 -1.56 3.89
N CYS A 77 2.59 -0.54 4.22
CA CYS A 77 1.14 -0.49 4.00
C CYS A 77 0.76 -0.35 2.51
N PHE A 78 1.50 0.44 1.74
CA PHE A 78 1.14 0.81 0.36
C PHE A 78 2.20 0.40 -0.67
N GLY A 79 3.42 0.06 -0.24
CA GLY A 79 4.42 -0.60 -1.07
C GLY A 79 4.31 -2.12 -1.00
N ILE A 80 4.66 -2.71 0.15
CA ILE A 80 4.81 -4.16 0.27
C ILE A 80 3.45 -4.87 0.26
N PHE A 81 2.49 -4.40 1.04
CA PHE A 81 1.20 -5.09 1.19
C PHE A 81 0.43 -5.28 -0.14
N PRO A 82 0.17 -4.24 -0.97
CA PRO A 82 -0.49 -4.44 -2.25
C PRO A 82 0.33 -5.27 -3.24
N ALA A 83 1.65 -5.14 -3.25
CA ALA A 83 2.52 -5.96 -4.10
C ALA A 83 2.41 -7.45 -3.72
N MET A 84 2.32 -7.74 -2.42
CA MET A 84 2.11 -9.07 -1.89
C MET A 84 0.73 -9.62 -2.25
N ILE A 85 -0.34 -8.81 -2.14
CA ILE A 85 -1.67 -9.20 -2.61
C ILE A 85 -1.62 -9.62 -4.09
N CYS A 86 -0.99 -8.81 -4.96
CA CYS A 86 -0.87 -9.12 -6.38
C CYS A 86 -0.07 -10.42 -6.64
N PHE A 87 1.05 -10.61 -5.93
CA PHE A 87 1.87 -11.83 -6.04
C PHE A 87 1.09 -13.08 -5.64
N LEU A 88 0.41 -13.02 -4.50
CA LEU A 88 -0.39 -14.13 -3.99
C LEU A 88 -1.59 -14.42 -4.90
N ALA A 89 -2.21 -13.38 -5.49
CA ALA A 89 -3.35 -13.49 -6.40
C ALA A 89 -3.00 -14.07 -7.78
N GLY A 90 -1.73 -14.06 -8.20
CA GLY A 90 -1.30 -14.74 -9.43
C GLY A 90 -0.19 -14.07 -10.23
N VAL A 91 0.29 -12.90 -9.83
CA VAL A 91 1.45 -12.24 -10.47
C VAL A 91 2.74 -12.98 -10.08
N ARG A 92 3.06 -14.05 -10.82
CA ARG A 92 4.13 -15.01 -10.49
C ARG A 92 5.05 -15.28 -11.69
N GLY A 93 6.08 -16.10 -11.45
CA GLY A 93 7.12 -16.38 -12.43
C GLY A 93 8.15 -15.25 -12.49
N VAL A 94 9.14 -15.38 -13.38
CA VAL A 94 10.27 -14.44 -13.47
C VAL A 94 9.78 -13.01 -13.68
N ILE A 95 8.86 -12.80 -14.63
CA ILE A 95 8.29 -11.49 -14.94
C ILE A 95 7.50 -10.94 -13.76
N GLY A 96 6.63 -11.75 -13.14
CA GLY A 96 5.84 -11.33 -11.99
C GLY A 96 6.70 -10.91 -10.79
N SER A 97 7.74 -11.69 -10.48
CA SER A 97 8.68 -11.37 -9.40
C SER A 97 9.47 -10.08 -9.69
N LEU A 98 9.90 -9.87 -10.93
CA LEU A 98 10.57 -8.63 -11.33
C LEU A 98 9.65 -7.42 -11.21
N LEU A 99 8.38 -7.53 -11.60
CA LEU A 99 7.41 -6.43 -11.48
C LEU A 99 7.07 -6.10 -10.02
N VAL A 100 6.92 -7.12 -9.17
CA VAL A 100 6.72 -6.94 -7.73
C VAL A 100 7.93 -6.22 -7.12
N GLY A 101 9.15 -6.68 -7.42
CA GLY A 101 10.38 -6.02 -6.97
C GLY A 101 10.50 -4.58 -7.48
N TYR A 102 10.22 -4.35 -8.76
CA TYR A 102 10.21 -3.03 -9.38
C TYR A 102 9.24 -2.07 -8.69
N TYR A 103 7.99 -2.50 -8.46
CA TYR A 103 6.99 -1.70 -7.75
C TYR A 103 7.45 -1.32 -6.34
N CYS A 104 8.01 -2.28 -5.58
CA CYS A 104 8.54 -2.03 -4.25
C CYS A 104 9.70 -1.02 -4.26
N VAL A 105 10.64 -1.14 -5.20
CA VAL A 105 11.75 -0.19 -5.35
C VAL A 105 11.23 1.21 -5.69
N CYS A 106 10.29 1.32 -6.63
CA CYS A 106 9.67 2.60 -6.99
C CYS A 106 8.95 3.24 -5.79
N SER A 107 8.28 2.42 -4.97
CA SER A 107 7.60 2.86 -3.74
C SER A 107 8.57 3.49 -2.73
N VAL A 108 9.75 2.88 -2.53
CA VAL A 108 10.78 3.42 -1.64
C VAL A 108 11.40 4.70 -2.21
N ILE A 109 11.73 4.72 -3.51
CA ILE A 109 12.28 5.91 -4.18
C ILE A 109 11.32 7.09 -4.05
N ARG A 110 10.02 6.86 -4.26
CA ARG A 110 8.97 7.88 -4.15
C ARG A 110 8.97 8.57 -2.79
N LEU A 111 8.97 7.78 -1.71
CA LEU A 111 8.90 8.29 -0.35
C LEU A 111 10.21 8.95 0.07
N ALA A 112 11.36 8.38 -0.30
CA ALA A 112 12.65 9.02 -0.07
C ALA A 112 12.74 10.39 -0.76
N PHE A 113 12.33 10.50 -2.02
CA PHE A 113 12.28 11.76 -2.76
C PHE A 113 11.32 12.76 -2.12
N PHE A 114 10.12 12.31 -1.72
CA PHE A 114 9.15 13.17 -1.06
C PHE A 114 9.64 13.70 0.29
N ASN A 115 10.30 12.87 1.10
CA ASN A 115 10.86 13.28 2.39
C ASN A 115 11.96 14.34 2.24
N VAL A 116 12.84 14.18 1.24
CA VAL A 116 13.88 15.18 0.95
C VAL A 116 13.23 16.49 0.47
N LEU A 117 12.25 16.42 -0.43
CA LEU A 117 11.53 17.59 -0.94
C LEU A 117 10.79 18.34 0.18
N GLU A 118 10.10 17.61 1.06
CA GLU A 118 9.40 18.19 2.21
C GLU A 118 10.38 18.84 3.19
N THR A 119 11.52 18.20 3.46
CA THR A 119 12.58 18.75 4.34
C THR A 119 13.13 20.06 3.78
N ASN A 120 13.51 20.08 2.50
CA ASN A 120 14.01 21.29 1.83
C ASN A 120 12.96 22.41 1.80
N ARG A 121 11.69 22.06 1.58
CA ARG A 121 10.58 23.03 1.58
C ARG A 121 10.40 23.66 2.96
N GLN A 122 10.40 22.86 4.03
CA GLN A 122 10.27 23.38 5.39
C GLN A 122 11.42 24.34 5.77
N ALA A 123 12.59 24.17 5.16
CA ALA A 123 13.74 25.05 5.34
C ALA A 123 13.67 26.36 4.53
N HIS A 124 13.03 26.36 3.35
CA HIS A 124 13.15 27.46 2.38
C HIS A 124 11.85 28.18 2.00
N GLU A 125 10.67 27.59 2.22
CA GLU A 125 9.39 28.14 1.73
C GLU A 125 8.30 28.24 2.81
N SER A 126 7.65 29.40 2.89
CA SER A 126 6.48 29.63 3.75
C SER A 126 5.17 29.51 2.95
N GLY A 127 4.46 28.39 3.09
CA GLY A 127 3.15 28.17 2.46
C GLY A 127 2.77 26.71 2.25
N ALA A 128 1.48 26.42 2.05
CA ALA A 128 0.98 25.08 1.74
C ALA A 128 0.98 24.82 0.23
N ASN A 129 1.72 23.81 -0.23
CA ASN A 129 1.79 23.46 -1.65
C ASN A 129 0.47 22.79 -2.12
N LYS A 130 -0.09 23.28 -3.24
CA LYS A 130 -1.36 22.82 -3.84
C LYS A 130 -1.19 21.61 -4.77
N TYR A 131 0.04 21.19 -5.04
CA TYR A 131 0.36 20.09 -5.97
C TYR A 131 1.28 19.04 -5.33
N TYR A 132 1.13 17.79 -5.77
CA TYR A 132 2.08 16.70 -5.56
C TYR A 132 2.94 16.54 -6.82
N HIS A 133 4.21 16.18 -6.63
CA HIS A 133 5.08 15.71 -7.70
C HIS A 133 4.97 14.18 -7.79
N GLY A 134 4.46 13.66 -8.90
CA GLY A 134 4.21 12.23 -9.10
C GLY A 134 2.98 11.71 -8.34
N LEU A 135 2.63 10.44 -8.59
CA LEU A 135 1.47 9.80 -7.97
C LEU A 135 1.75 9.47 -6.48
N PRO A 136 0.88 9.83 -5.52
CA PRO A 136 1.04 9.46 -4.11
C PRO A 136 1.04 7.93 -3.92
N ILE A 137 1.87 7.41 -3.02
CA ILE A 137 1.96 5.96 -2.76
C ILE A 137 0.61 5.36 -2.31
N THR A 138 -0.15 6.14 -1.54
CA THR A 138 -1.48 5.79 -1.02
C THR A 138 -2.53 5.57 -2.10
N SER A 139 -2.26 6.00 -3.35
CA SER A 139 -3.14 5.77 -4.50
C SER A 139 -3.41 4.27 -4.73
N MET A 140 -2.48 3.39 -4.35
CA MET A 140 -2.68 1.95 -4.49
C MET A 140 -3.82 1.41 -3.61
N ALA A 141 -4.12 2.07 -2.47
CA ALA A 141 -5.27 1.73 -1.62
C ALA A 141 -6.62 2.06 -2.27
N VAL A 142 -6.63 2.86 -3.34
CA VAL A 142 -7.81 3.14 -4.17
C VAL A 142 -7.82 2.22 -5.39
N ILE A 143 -6.70 2.14 -6.10
CA ILE A 143 -6.59 1.45 -7.39
C ILE A 143 -6.82 -0.05 -7.23
N LEU A 144 -6.22 -0.68 -6.22
CA LEU A 144 -6.28 -2.13 -6.08
C LEU A 144 -7.68 -2.66 -5.76
N PRO A 145 -8.46 -2.07 -4.81
CA PRO A 145 -9.86 -2.46 -4.61
C PRO A 145 -10.70 -2.36 -5.89
N LEU A 146 -10.50 -1.31 -6.70
CA LEU A 146 -11.22 -1.14 -7.96
C LEU A 146 -10.86 -2.21 -8.99
N ILE A 147 -9.58 -2.58 -9.11
CA ILE A 147 -9.15 -3.68 -9.98
C ILE A 147 -9.76 -5.00 -9.51
N PHE A 148 -9.83 -5.24 -8.20
CA PHE A 148 -10.42 -6.46 -7.66
C PHE A 148 -11.92 -6.61 -7.95
N LEU A 149 -12.64 -5.53 -8.28
CA LEU A 149 -14.01 -5.62 -8.78
C LEU A 149 -14.10 -6.26 -10.16
N LEU A 150 -13.12 -5.99 -11.04
CA LEU A 150 -13.13 -6.47 -12.43
C LEU A 150 -13.18 -7.98 -12.50
N GLN A 151 -12.67 -8.65 -11.48
CA GLN A 151 -12.66 -10.10 -11.45
C GLN A 151 -14.04 -10.75 -11.45
N ALA A 152 -15.07 -10.06 -10.97
CA ALA A 152 -16.44 -10.58 -11.09
C ALA A 152 -16.91 -10.62 -12.55
N ALA A 153 -16.28 -9.85 -13.44
CA ALA A 153 -16.67 -9.68 -14.84
C ALA A 153 -15.70 -10.30 -15.85
N VAL A 154 -14.44 -10.56 -15.46
CA VAL A 154 -13.39 -11.04 -16.39
C VAL A 154 -12.86 -12.42 -16.01
N THR A 155 -12.22 -13.10 -16.97
CA THR A 155 -11.56 -14.39 -16.71
C THR A 155 -10.31 -14.22 -15.84
N SER A 156 -9.91 -15.27 -15.11
CA SER A 156 -8.73 -15.25 -14.24
C SER A 156 -7.44 -14.86 -14.97
N PHE A 157 -7.30 -15.28 -16.24
CA PHE A 157 -6.14 -14.93 -17.07
C PHE A 157 -6.09 -13.42 -17.34
N VAL A 158 -7.20 -12.81 -17.76
CA VAL A 158 -7.29 -11.38 -18.00
C VAL A 158 -7.05 -10.59 -16.71
N PHE A 159 -7.62 -11.04 -15.60
CA PHE A 159 -7.41 -10.41 -14.29
C PHE A 159 -5.93 -10.38 -13.89
N ILE A 160 -5.22 -11.51 -14.04
CA ILE A 160 -3.78 -11.57 -13.73
C ILE A 160 -2.99 -10.63 -14.64
N ILE A 161 -3.31 -10.54 -15.94
CA ILE A 161 -2.67 -9.60 -16.86
C ILE A 161 -2.88 -8.15 -16.38
N VAL A 162 -4.11 -7.79 -15.99
CA VAL A 162 -4.42 -6.45 -15.46
C VAL A 162 -3.57 -6.14 -14.22
N LEU A 163 -3.37 -7.11 -13.32
CA LEU A 163 -2.50 -6.91 -12.15
C LEU A 163 -1.03 -6.66 -12.52
N HIS A 164 -0.49 -7.33 -13.55
CA HIS A 164 0.87 -7.06 -14.04
C HIS A 164 1.01 -5.62 -14.54
N PHE A 165 0.08 -5.20 -15.41
CA PHE A 165 0.07 -3.83 -15.93
C PHE A 165 -0.13 -2.81 -14.81
N ALA A 166 -0.99 -3.09 -13.84
CA ALA A 166 -1.22 -2.20 -12.70
C ALA A 166 0.05 -1.97 -11.89
N LEU A 167 0.80 -3.03 -11.52
CA LEU A 167 2.07 -2.88 -10.81
C LEU A 167 3.10 -2.07 -11.62
N PHE A 168 3.21 -2.36 -12.92
CA PHE A 168 4.15 -1.64 -13.79
C PHE A 168 3.79 -0.16 -13.92
N ILE A 169 2.52 0.14 -14.27
CA ILE A 169 2.05 1.50 -14.51
C ILE A 169 2.10 2.32 -13.22
N VAL A 170 1.54 1.81 -12.11
CA VAL A 170 1.53 2.53 -10.84
C VAL A 170 2.94 2.75 -10.30
N GLY A 171 3.80 1.72 -10.36
CA GLY A 171 5.21 1.85 -9.97
C GLY A 171 5.94 2.92 -10.79
N THR A 172 5.72 2.96 -12.11
CA THR A 172 6.30 4.01 -12.97
C THR A 172 5.74 5.40 -12.62
N LEU A 173 4.44 5.53 -12.38
CA LEU A 173 3.79 6.79 -12.01
C LEU A 173 4.25 7.34 -10.65
N PHE A 174 4.80 6.50 -9.78
CA PHE A 174 5.43 6.98 -8.53
C PHE A 174 6.72 7.77 -8.82
N ILE A 175 7.49 7.41 -9.84
CA ILE A 175 8.79 8.04 -10.12
C ILE A 175 8.76 9.08 -11.24
N ILE A 176 7.69 9.13 -12.04
CA ILE A 176 7.51 10.18 -13.05
C ILE A 176 7.13 11.49 -12.37
N ASP A 177 7.88 12.55 -12.69
CA ASP A 177 7.55 13.91 -12.25
C ASP A 177 6.42 14.49 -13.13
N PHE A 178 5.21 14.50 -12.57
CA PHE A 178 4.08 15.26 -13.09
C PHE A 178 3.36 15.96 -11.95
N LYS A 179 2.77 17.12 -12.22
CA LYS A 179 2.05 17.91 -11.22
C LYS A 179 0.64 17.37 -11.04
N LEU A 180 0.40 16.66 -9.94
CA LEU A 180 -0.93 16.21 -9.55
C LEU A 180 -1.57 17.21 -8.58
N ARG A 181 -2.75 17.73 -8.90
CA ARG A 181 -3.50 18.61 -7.99
C ARG A 181 -3.97 17.82 -6.78
N LYS A 182 -3.82 18.38 -5.57
CA LYS A 182 -4.37 17.77 -4.35
C LYS A 182 -5.91 17.75 -4.41
N PRO A 183 -6.56 16.60 -4.11
CA PRO A 183 -8.01 16.54 -4.09
C PRO A 183 -8.57 17.43 -2.96
N ASN A 184 -9.69 18.08 -3.23
CA ASN A 184 -10.42 18.84 -2.21
C ASN A 184 -11.20 17.87 -1.27
N ASN A 185 -11.70 18.35 -0.13
CA ASN A 185 -12.47 17.53 0.82
C ASN A 185 -13.71 16.87 0.19
N VAL A 186 -14.35 17.54 -0.77
CA VAL A 186 -15.50 16.98 -1.52
C VAL A 186 -15.07 15.84 -2.43
N GLU A 187 -14.00 16.03 -3.20
CA GLU A 187 -13.44 15.00 -4.09
C GLU A 187 -12.97 13.78 -3.28
N LEU A 188 -12.37 14.04 -2.13
CA LEU A 188 -11.95 13.02 -1.18
C LEU A 188 -13.14 12.24 -0.61
N PHE A 189 -14.24 12.92 -0.27
CA PHE A 189 -15.47 12.26 0.17
C PHE A 189 -16.03 11.32 -0.90
N PHE A 190 -16.09 11.77 -2.16
CA PHE A 190 -16.52 10.94 -3.28
C PHE A 190 -15.58 9.75 -3.50
N LEU A 191 -14.26 9.96 -3.40
CA LEU A 191 -13.28 8.88 -3.51
C LEU A 191 -13.48 7.81 -2.44
N VAL A 192 -13.64 8.22 -1.17
CA VAL A 192 -13.90 7.31 -0.05
C VAL A 192 -15.22 6.56 -0.25
N ALA A 193 -16.27 7.23 -0.73
CA ALA A 193 -17.54 6.59 -1.04
C ALA A 193 -17.39 5.53 -2.13
N VAL A 194 -16.72 5.85 -3.24
CA VAL A 194 -16.45 4.91 -4.34
C VAL A 194 -15.66 3.69 -3.87
N VAL A 195 -14.58 3.89 -3.12
CA VAL A 195 -13.77 2.79 -2.58
C VAL A 195 -14.56 1.95 -1.60
N SER A 196 -15.35 2.59 -0.72
CA SER A 196 -16.19 1.89 0.26
C SER A 196 -17.27 1.05 -0.41
N SER A 197 -17.92 1.58 -1.47
CA SER A 197 -18.85 0.81 -2.30
C SER A 197 -18.15 -0.36 -3.00
N ALA A 198 -16.95 -0.15 -3.55
CA ALA A 198 -16.17 -1.21 -4.18
C ALA A 198 -15.84 -2.34 -3.18
N VAL A 199 -15.35 -1.99 -1.99
CA VAL A 199 -15.05 -2.96 -0.93
C VAL A 199 -16.30 -3.69 -0.47
N LEU A 200 -17.43 -3.00 -0.31
CA LEU A 200 -18.69 -3.63 0.07
C LEU A 200 -19.15 -4.65 -0.98
N ILE A 201 -19.05 -4.31 -2.27
CA ILE A 201 -19.36 -5.23 -3.37
C ILE A 201 -18.43 -6.45 -3.33
N ILE A 202 -17.13 -6.26 -3.10
CA ILE A 202 -16.16 -7.36 -2.94
C ILE A 202 -16.54 -8.26 -1.77
N LEU A 203 -16.97 -7.70 -0.64
CA LEU A 203 -17.36 -8.49 0.53
C LEU A 203 -18.62 -9.34 0.26
N ILE A 204 -19.63 -8.76 -0.39
CA ILE A 204 -20.94 -9.39 -0.63
C ILE A 204 -20.91 -10.37 -1.82
N PHE A 205 -20.41 -9.93 -2.97
CA PHE A 205 -20.60 -10.63 -4.25
C PHE A 205 -19.44 -11.51 -4.68
N SER A 206 -18.25 -11.31 -4.11
CA SER A 206 -17.10 -12.14 -4.47
C SER A 206 -17.43 -13.59 -4.11
N ARG A 207 -17.56 -14.51 -5.08
CA ARG A 207 -17.63 -15.96 -4.85
C ARG A 207 -16.23 -16.57 -4.93
N TYR A 208 -15.31 -15.96 -4.22
CA TYR A 208 -13.89 -16.26 -4.34
C TYR A 208 -13.56 -17.68 -3.87
N HIS A 209 -13.00 -18.48 -4.78
CA HIS A 209 -12.22 -19.66 -4.48
C HIS A 209 -10.90 -19.54 -5.25
N VAL A 210 -9.88 -18.97 -4.62
CA VAL A 210 -8.53 -18.93 -5.19
C VAL A 210 -7.85 -20.23 -4.81
N PRO A 211 -7.07 -20.85 -5.72
CA PRO A 211 -6.27 -22.01 -5.37
C PRO A 211 -5.43 -21.70 -4.12
N LYS A 212 -5.63 -22.51 -3.06
CA LYS A 212 -4.85 -22.43 -1.83
C LYS A 212 -3.37 -22.34 -2.18
N PHE A 213 -2.66 -21.47 -1.47
CA PHE A 213 -1.23 -21.27 -1.60
C PHE A 213 -0.50 -22.58 -1.21
N ARG A 214 -0.21 -23.45 -2.19
CA ARG A 214 0.54 -24.71 -2.01
C ARG A 214 2.05 -24.43 -1.90
N PHE A 215 2.44 -23.45 -1.11
CA PHE A 215 3.85 -23.25 -0.74
C PHE A 215 4.11 -23.78 0.68
N LEU A 216 3.12 -23.67 1.57
CA LEU A 216 3.24 -24.14 2.95
C LEU A 216 3.10 -25.66 3.13
N GLU A 217 2.63 -26.38 2.11
CA GLU A 217 2.53 -27.84 2.12
C GLU A 217 3.79 -28.53 1.58
N MET A 218 4.77 -27.78 1.09
CA MET A 218 6.08 -28.36 0.80
C MET A 218 6.87 -28.36 2.11
N PRO A 219 7.14 -29.54 2.72
CA PRO A 219 8.11 -29.57 3.80
C PRO A 219 9.41 -28.96 3.25
N LEU A 220 9.95 -27.96 3.94
CA LEU A 220 11.22 -27.32 3.57
C LEU A 220 12.37 -28.34 3.51
N TRP A 221 12.18 -29.46 4.22
CA TRP A 221 13.14 -30.54 4.39
C TRP A 221 13.63 -31.19 3.08
N PRO A 222 12.77 -31.65 2.14
CA PRO A 222 13.22 -32.16 0.84
C PRO A 222 13.91 -31.11 -0.06
N VAL A 223 13.54 -29.83 0.01
CA VAL A 223 14.21 -28.77 -0.76
C VAL A 223 15.61 -28.51 -0.20
N ILE A 224 15.74 -28.47 1.13
CA ILE A 224 17.02 -28.33 1.83
C ILE A 224 17.92 -29.54 1.55
N LYS A 225 17.41 -30.77 1.66
CA LYS A 225 18.18 -31.98 1.34
C LYS A 225 18.72 -32.00 -0.09
N LYS A 226 17.91 -31.56 -1.06
CA LYS A 226 18.30 -31.49 -2.47
C LYS A 226 19.37 -30.41 -2.74
N LEU A 227 19.39 -29.34 -1.96
CA LEU A 227 20.41 -28.27 -2.05
C LEU A 227 21.73 -28.65 -1.37
N PHE A 228 21.69 -29.44 -0.31
CA PHE A 228 22.88 -29.84 0.45
C PHE A 228 23.45 -31.22 0.08
N GLY A 229 22.90 -31.89 -0.95
CA GLY A 229 23.48 -33.09 -1.53
C GLY A 229 23.64 -34.27 -0.55
N THR A 230 22.84 -34.31 0.52
CA THR A 230 22.83 -35.44 1.46
C THR A 230 21.75 -36.42 1.00
N GLU A 231 22.09 -37.31 0.07
CA GLU A 231 21.34 -38.56 -0.13
C GLU A 231 21.69 -39.56 0.97
#